data_AF-A0A226E8H9-F1
#
_entry.id   AF-A0A226E8H9-F1
#
_cell.length_a   1.000
_cell.length_b   1.000
_cell.length_c   1.000
_cell.angle_alpha   90.00
_cell.angle_beta   90.00
_cell.angle_gamma   90.00
#
_symmetry.space_group_name_H-M   'P 1'
#
loop_
_entity.id
_entity.type
_entity.pdbx_description
1 polymer ?
#
loop_
_entity_poly.entity_id
_entity_poly.type
_entity_poly.pdbx_seq_one_letter_code
_entity_poly.pdbx_strand_id
1 'polypeptide(L)'
;MVSRKDVVFVFGALFWLYFSYANVFLNGWITFFVKMYNVVVNGILDKIGNVNGLQVDEVSDAYDVLIELVTFFNESMGFRVLVEVTVNICWTLGCTYFGWVYWKIGEYGGTVTNLLAAYLAIHTLYIYGNEAENLEQSRMKLVTKLSQIKIHGLNDVESKKVVCLTQKVINCKLLISPGNFFTLNRSFVLSILSVLMTVLIVMAQFRDSDELNGGNKRIPGDWSGNDEMRTCDCCNSTSLLQ
;
A
#
# COMPACT_ATOMS: atom_id res chain seq x y z
N MET A 1 -18.88 -6.61 -38.74
CA MET A 1 -19.43 -7.22 -37.52
C MET A 1 -18.34 -7.19 -36.46
N VAL A 2 -18.47 -6.33 -35.45
CA VAL A 2 -17.53 -6.31 -34.31
C VAL A 2 -17.86 -7.52 -33.44
N SER A 3 -16.89 -8.40 -33.21
CA SER A 3 -17.11 -9.58 -32.36
C SER A 3 -17.30 -9.12 -30.92
N ARG A 4 -18.22 -9.74 -30.18
CA ARG A 4 -18.44 -9.45 -28.74
C ARG A 4 -17.12 -9.55 -27.94
N LYS A 5 -16.18 -10.37 -28.40
CA LYS A 5 -14.83 -10.52 -27.84
C LYS A 5 -13.98 -9.26 -28.00
N ASP A 6 -14.09 -8.57 -29.12
CA ASP A 6 -13.33 -7.34 -29.40
C ASP A 6 -13.80 -6.19 -28.50
N VAL A 7 -15.11 -6.12 -28.24
CA VAL A 7 -15.69 -5.13 -27.32
C VAL A 7 -15.18 -5.33 -25.90
N VAL A 8 -15.18 -6.57 -25.39
CA VAL A 8 -14.67 -6.89 -24.04
C VAL A 8 -13.18 -6.59 -23.94
N PHE A 9 -12.39 -6.87 -24.97
CA PHE A 9 -10.97 -6.58 -24.99
C PHE A 9 -10.70 -5.07 -24.96
N VAL A 10 -11.44 -4.27 -25.73
CA VAL A 10 -11.32 -2.81 -25.74
C VAL A 10 -11.72 -2.20 -24.40
N PHE A 11 -12.83 -2.64 -23.80
CA PHE A 11 -13.21 -2.20 -22.46
C PHE A 11 -12.19 -2.62 -21.40
N GLY A 12 -11.64 -3.83 -21.51
CA GLY A 12 -10.54 -4.28 -20.67
C GLY A 12 -9.31 -3.38 -20.82
N ALA A 13 -8.87 -3.08 -22.04
CA ALA A 13 -7.73 -2.22 -22.30
C ALA A 13 -7.94 -0.78 -21.81
N LEU A 14 -9.12 -0.20 -22.04
CA LEU A 14 -9.48 1.15 -21.56
C LEU A 14 -9.55 1.20 -20.03
N PHE A 15 -10.13 0.17 -19.40
CA PHE A 15 -10.13 0.01 -17.95
C PHE A 15 -8.69 -0.06 -17.43
N TRP A 16 -7.84 -0.90 -18.03
CA TRP A 16 -6.44 -1.03 -17.66
C TRP A 16 -5.64 0.26 -17.80
N LEU A 17 -5.87 1.01 -18.87
CA LEU A 17 -5.21 2.27 -19.15
C LEU A 17 -5.68 3.36 -18.16
N TYR A 18 -6.99 3.43 -17.89
CA TYR A 18 -7.55 4.31 -16.88
C TYR A 18 -6.96 4.05 -15.49
N PHE A 19 -6.86 2.78 -15.07
CA PHE A 19 -6.26 2.42 -13.79
C PHE A 19 -4.78 2.81 -13.70
N SER A 20 -4.03 2.59 -14.78
CA SER A 20 -2.61 2.94 -14.83
C SER A 20 -2.40 4.46 -14.73
N TYR A 21 -3.20 5.25 -15.45
CA TYR A 21 -3.14 6.71 -15.38
C TYR A 21 -3.62 7.28 -14.04
N ALA A 22 -4.68 6.70 -13.47
CA ALA A 22 -5.18 7.10 -12.16
C ALA A 22 -4.10 6.92 -11.09
N ASN A 23 -3.39 5.79 -11.09
CA ASN A 23 -2.29 5.53 -10.16
C ASN A 23 -1.15 6.55 -10.28
N VAL A 24 -0.72 6.89 -11.50
CA VAL A 24 0.36 7.88 -11.70
C VAL A 24 -0.04 9.27 -11.24
N PHE A 25 -1.25 9.71 -11.59
CA PHE A 25 -1.73 11.06 -11.26
C PHE A 25 -1.91 11.23 -9.75
N LEU A 26 -2.44 10.21 -9.08
CA LEU A 26 -2.67 10.21 -7.64
C LEU A 26 -1.37 10.13 -6.86
N ASN A 27 -0.40 9.34 -7.34
CA ASN A 27 0.90 9.25 -6.69
C ASN A 27 1.64 10.59 -6.72
N GLY A 28 1.63 11.25 -7.88
CA GLY A 28 2.14 12.62 -7.99
C GLY A 28 1.44 13.60 -7.06
N TRP A 29 0.13 13.45 -6.85
CA TRP A 29 -0.67 14.36 -6.04
C TRP A 29 -0.43 14.19 -4.53
N ILE A 30 -0.38 12.96 -4.01
CA ILE A 30 -0.08 12.71 -2.58
C ILE A 30 1.33 13.19 -2.25
N THR A 31 2.31 12.89 -3.11
CA THR A 31 3.68 13.39 -2.94
C THR A 31 3.72 14.93 -2.98
N PHE A 32 2.95 15.56 -3.86
CA PHE A 32 2.84 17.02 -3.91
C PHE A 32 2.28 17.59 -2.60
N PHE A 33 1.20 17.01 -2.07
CA PHE A 33 0.59 17.47 -0.83
C PHE A 33 1.53 17.34 0.37
N VAL A 34 2.22 16.21 0.49
CA VAL A 34 3.18 15.96 1.58
C VAL A 34 4.40 16.89 1.46
N LYS A 35 4.86 17.19 0.25
CA LYS A 35 5.92 18.18 0.02
C LYS A 35 5.47 19.59 0.40
N MET A 36 4.28 20.02 -0.03
CA MET A 36 3.70 21.31 0.35
C MET A 36 3.61 21.44 1.87
N TYR A 37 3.14 20.39 2.55
CA TYR A 37 3.08 20.34 4.00
C TYR A 37 4.46 20.45 4.65
N ASN A 38 5.44 19.66 4.21
CA ASN A 38 6.80 19.70 4.75
C ASN A 38 7.43 21.09 4.56
N VAL A 39 7.15 21.78 3.46
CA VAL A 39 7.58 23.17 3.24
C VAL A 39 6.96 24.10 4.28
N VAL A 40 5.64 24.01 4.52
CA VAL A 40 4.95 24.88 5.49
C VAL A 40 5.44 24.60 6.93
N VAL A 41 5.57 23.33 7.33
CA VAL A 41 6.08 22.97 8.65
C VAL A 41 7.53 23.40 8.84
N ASN A 42 8.39 23.24 7.83
CA ASN A 42 9.77 23.73 7.90
C ASN A 42 9.83 25.26 7.96
N GLY A 43 8.94 25.96 7.25
CA GLY A 43 8.82 27.41 7.33
C GLY A 43 8.39 27.88 8.73
N ILE A 44 7.43 27.19 9.34
CA ILE A 44 7.02 27.43 10.74
C ILE A 44 8.20 27.19 11.69
N LEU A 45 8.93 26.08 11.52
CA LEU A 45 10.09 25.74 12.35
C LEU A 45 11.22 26.77 12.26
N ASP A 46 11.48 27.31 11.07
CA ASP A 46 12.52 28.32 10.85
C ASP A 46 12.14 29.65 11.50
N LYS A 47 10.88 30.09 11.36
CA LYS A 47 10.35 31.28 12.05
C LYS A 47 10.40 31.14 13.58
N ILE A 48 10.08 29.96 14.10
CA ILE A 48 10.16 29.65 15.54
C ILE A 48 11.62 29.68 16.06
N GLY A 49 12.60 29.32 15.24
CA GLY A 49 14.02 29.37 15.60
C GLY A 49 14.56 30.80 15.78
N ASN A 50 13.90 31.79 15.17
CA ASN A 50 14.34 33.19 15.12
C ASN A 50 13.47 34.15 15.97
N VAL A 51 12.71 33.63 16.94
CA VAL A 51 11.67 34.40 17.65
C VAL A 51 12.25 35.54 18.48
N ASN A 52 12.16 36.75 17.92
CA ASN A 52 11.83 37.97 18.65
C ASN A 52 10.29 38.06 18.64
N GLY A 53 9.64 38.24 19.80
CA GLY A 53 8.22 37.98 20.12
C GLY A 53 7.09 38.52 19.20
N LEU A 54 7.40 39.19 18.09
CA LEU A 54 6.42 39.73 17.13
C LEU A 54 5.85 38.73 16.11
N GLN A 55 6.37 37.49 16.02
CA GLN A 55 6.00 36.53 14.96
C GLN A 55 5.13 35.34 15.41
N VAL A 56 4.79 35.24 16.70
CA VAL A 56 3.99 34.10 17.22
C VAL A 56 2.57 34.08 16.64
N ASP A 57 1.97 35.25 16.41
CA ASP A 57 0.65 35.36 15.80
C ASP A 57 0.67 34.90 14.33
N GLU A 58 1.70 35.31 13.56
CA GLU A 58 1.87 34.88 12.16
C GLU A 58 2.11 33.35 12.05
N VAL A 59 2.82 32.77 13.03
CA VAL A 59 3.03 31.32 13.13
C VAL A 59 1.73 30.59 13.47
N SER A 60 0.92 31.14 14.37
CA SER A 60 -0.39 30.58 14.72
C SER A 60 -1.33 30.60 13.50
N ASP A 61 -1.40 31.72 12.78
CA ASP A 61 -2.23 31.85 11.58
C ASP A 61 -1.79 30.88 10.48
N ALA A 62 -0.48 30.73 10.25
CA ALA A 62 0.05 29.77 9.29
C ALA A 62 -0.29 28.31 9.66
N TYR A 63 -0.29 27.99 10.97
CA TYR A 63 -0.68 26.67 11.45
C TYR A 63 -2.19 26.43 11.34
N ASP A 64 -3.00 27.47 11.50
CA ASP A 64 -4.45 27.37 11.34
C ASP A 64 -4.85 27.13 9.89
N VAL A 65 -4.19 27.82 8.95
CA VAL A 65 -4.30 27.53 7.52
C VAL A 65 -3.85 26.09 7.20
N LEU A 66 -2.81 25.59 7.87
CA LEU A 66 -2.35 24.21 7.70
C LEU A 66 -3.38 23.19 8.20
N ILE A 67 -4.00 23.42 9.36
CA ILE A 67 -5.08 22.57 9.89
C ILE A 67 -6.28 22.60 8.95
N GLU A 68 -6.70 23.77 8.49
CA GLU A 68 -7.82 23.93 7.58
C GLU A 68 -7.56 23.19 6.26
N LEU A 69 -6.35 23.33 5.70
CA LEU A 69 -5.94 22.64 4.49
C LEU A 69 -5.97 21.12 4.64
N VAL A 70 -5.47 20.59 5.77
CA VAL A 70 -5.50 19.13 6.02
C VAL A 70 -6.92 18.63 6.30
N THR A 71 -7.75 19.42 6.97
CA THR A 71 -9.17 19.08 7.20
C THR A 71 -9.92 19.03 5.89
N PHE A 72 -9.77 20.05 5.04
CA PHE A 72 -10.35 20.09 3.70
C PHE A 72 -9.86 18.93 2.83
N PHE A 73 -8.57 18.60 2.91
CA PHE A 73 -8.01 17.45 2.21
C PHE A 73 -8.64 16.14 2.68
N ASN A 74 -8.77 15.93 3.99
CA ASN A 74 -9.38 14.73 4.54
C ASN A 74 -10.86 14.59 4.14
N GLU A 75 -11.62 15.67 4.14
CA GLU A 75 -13.03 15.66 3.74
C GLU A 75 -13.20 15.46 2.23
N SER A 76 -12.43 16.19 1.41
CA SER A 76 -12.57 16.16 -0.05
C SER A 76 -11.92 14.92 -0.68
N MET A 77 -10.74 14.53 -0.20
CA MET A 77 -9.90 13.50 -0.81
C MET A 77 -9.85 12.20 -0.03
N GLY A 78 -10.36 12.16 1.22
CA GLY A 78 -10.40 10.94 2.02
C GLY A 78 -11.10 9.79 1.27
N PHE A 79 -12.30 10.04 0.74
CA PHE A 79 -13.01 9.03 -0.04
C PHE A 79 -12.21 8.56 -1.27
N ARG A 80 -11.51 9.47 -1.94
CA ARG A 80 -10.70 9.16 -3.12
C ARG A 80 -9.50 8.27 -2.77
N VAL A 81 -8.81 8.55 -1.67
CA VAL A 81 -7.71 7.72 -1.15
C VAL A 81 -8.21 6.33 -0.79
N LEU A 82 -9.39 6.21 -0.16
CA LEU A 82 -9.98 4.92 0.16
C LEU A 82 -10.24 4.08 -1.10
N VAL A 83 -10.92 4.67 -2.09
CA VAL A 83 -11.20 4.00 -3.37
C VAL A 83 -9.91 3.55 -4.05
N GLU A 84 -8.88 4.39 -4.03
CA GLU A 84 -7.59 4.10 -4.64
C GLU A 84 -6.82 2.96 -3.94
N VAL A 85 -6.80 2.95 -2.61
CA VAL A 85 -6.19 1.84 -1.85
C VAL A 85 -6.91 0.54 -2.17
N THR A 86 -8.25 0.53 -2.16
CA THR A 86 -9.04 -0.66 -2.52
C THR A 86 -8.73 -1.13 -3.93
N VAL A 87 -8.68 -0.19 -4.88
CA VAL A 87 -8.31 -0.44 -6.27
C VAL A 87 -6.93 -1.06 -6.38
N ASN A 88 -5.91 -0.50 -5.71
CA ASN A 88 -4.55 -1.01 -5.77
C ASN A 88 -4.44 -2.43 -5.21
N ILE A 89 -5.19 -2.74 -4.16
CA ILE A 89 -5.28 -4.10 -3.60
C ILE A 89 -5.89 -5.05 -4.62
N CYS A 90 -7.06 -4.72 -5.18
CA CYS A 90 -7.73 -5.53 -6.19
C CYS A 90 -6.84 -5.73 -7.43
N TRP A 91 -6.14 -4.67 -7.84
CA TRP A 91 -5.21 -4.69 -8.96
C TRP A 91 -4.03 -5.62 -8.72
N THR A 92 -3.39 -5.52 -7.55
CA THR A 92 -2.27 -6.37 -7.15
C THR A 92 -2.69 -7.83 -7.15
N LEU A 93 -3.86 -8.15 -6.60
CA LEU A 93 -4.41 -9.51 -6.61
C LEU A 93 -4.66 -10.01 -8.04
N GLY A 94 -5.31 -9.19 -8.87
CA GLY A 94 -5.60 -9.53 -10.26
C GLY A 94 -4.34 -9.79 -11.07
N CYS A 95 -3.37 -8.87 -11.01
CA CYS A 95 -2.08 -8.99 -11.68
C CYS A 95 -1.33 -10.25 -11.23
N THR A 96 -1.28 -10.51 -9.92
CA THR A 96 -0.54 -11.68 -9.41
C THR A 96 -1.22 -12.98 -9.84
N TYR A 97 -2.55 -13.05 -9.82
CA TYR A 97 -3.32 -14.18 -10.32
C TYR A 97 -3.08 -14.42 -11.81
N PHE A 98 -3.20 -13.39 -12.65
CA PHE A 98 -2.98 -13.52 -14.09
C PHE A 98 -1.51 -13.86 -14.40
N GLY A 99 -0.55 -13.29 -13.68
CA GLY A 99 0.87 -13.64 -13.81
C GLY A 99 1.10 -15.14 -13.58
N TRP A 100 0.47 -15.72 -12.57
CA TRP A 100 0.50 -17.17 -12.34
C TRP A 100 -0.15 -17.98 -13.48
N VAL A 101 -1.30 -17.53 -13.99
CA VAL A 101 -1.98 -18.17 -15.12
C VAL A 101 -1.10 -18.18 -16.38
N TYR A 102 -0.49 -17.05 -16.72
CA TYR A 102 0.41 -16.94 -17.88
C TYR A 102 1.65 -17.81 -17.74
N TRP A 103 2.18 -17.94 -16.51
CA TRP A 103 3.31 -18.84 -16.23
C TRP A 103 2.98 -20.28 -16.59
N LYS A 104 1.80 -20.77 -16.21
CA LYS A 104 1.34 -22.13 -16.51
C LYS A 104 1.07 -22.36 -18.00
N ILE A 105 0.66 -21.33 -18.74
CA ILE A 105 0.46 -21.39 -20.20
C ILE A 105 1.80 -21.36 -20.96
N GLY A 106 2.92 -21.03 -20.28
CA GLY A 106 4.24 -20.89 -20.90
C GLY A 106 4.48 -19.53 -21.55
N GLU A 107 3.59 -18.56 -21.33
CA GLU A 107 3.71 -17.19 -21.83
C GLU A 107 4.48 -16.31 -20.84
N TYR A 108 5.82 -16.44 -20.84
CA TYR A 108 6.69 -15.73 -19.90
C TYR A 108 6.55 -14.20 -19.97
N GLY A 109 6.28 -13.63 -21.15
CA GLY A 109 6.08 -12.19 -21.31
C GLY A 109 4.87 -11.67 -20.54
N GLY A 110 3.76 -12.40 -20.58
CA GLY A 110 2.56 -12.10 -19.81
C GLY A 110 2.82 -12.20 -18.31
N THR A 111 3.57 -13.22 -17.88
CA THR A 111 3.96 -13.37 -16.47
C THR A 111 4.76 -12.18 -15.96
N VAL A 112 5.85 -11.83 -16.66
CA VAL A 112 6.75 -10.75 -16.23
C VAL A 112 6.01 -9.41 -16.18
N THR A 113 5.18 -9.11 -17.18
CA THR A 113 4.42 -7.85 -17.24
C THR A 113 3.44 -7.72 -16.08
N ASN A 114 2.72 -8.79 -15.77
CA ASN A 114 1.76 -8.80 -14.66
C ASN A 114 2.46 -8.73 -13.30
N LEU A 115 3.56 -9.46 -13.10
CA LEU A 115 4.34 -9.37 -11.85
C LEU A 115 4.94 -7.98 -11.64
N LEU A 116 5.43 -7.35 -12.72
CA LEU A 116 5.93 -5.98 -12.66
C LEU A 116 4.81 -4.99 -12.31
N ALA A 117 3.62 -5.14 -12.90
CA ALA A 117 2.46 -4.31 -12.56
C ALA A 117 2.03 -4.48 -11.10
N ALA A 118 2.01 -5.71 -10.57
CA ALA A 118 1.74 -5.98 -9.16
C ALA A 118 2.79 -5.34 -8.25
N TYR A 119 4.08 -5.46 -8.60
CA TYR A 119 5.17 -4.84 -7.86
C TYR A 119 5.05 -3.31 -7.82
N LEU A 120 4.74 -2.67 -8.95
CA LEU A 120 4.57 -1.21 -9.01
C LEU A 120 3.37 -0.72 -8.18
N ALA A 121 2.28 -1.48 -8.16
CA ALA A 121 1.11 -1.15 -7.33
C ALA A 121 1.43 -1.25 -5.83
N ILE A 122 2.13 -2.31 -5.42
CA ILE A 122 2.63 -2.48 -4.05
C ILE A 122 3.60 -1.34 -3.68
N HIS A 123 4.52 -1.02 -4.57
CA HIS A 123 5.51 0.04 -4.35
C HIS A 123 4.83 1.41 -4.16
N THR A 124 3.76 1.68 -4.92
CA THR A 124 2.96 2.90 -4.77
C THR A 124 2.26 2.96 -3.42
N LEU A 125 1.62 1.87 -2.98
CA LEU A 125 1.05 1.77 -1.63
C LEU A 125 2.11 1.98 -0.54
N TYR A 126 3.32 1.46 -0.73
CA TYR A 126 4.43 1.64 0.21
C TYR A 126 4.86 3.10 0.30
N ILE A 127 5.01 3.80 -0.83
CA ILE A 127 5.30 5.24 -0.85
C ILE A 127 4.22 6.01 -0.09
N TYR A 128 2.93 5.68 -0.28
CA TYR A 128 1.83 6.33 0.43
C TYR A 128 1.94 6.18 1.94
N GLY A 129 2.17 4.96 2.43
CA GLY A 129 2.38 4.72 3.85
C GLY A 129 3.61 5.45 4.42
N ASN A 130 4.69 5.51 3.65
CA ASN A 130 5.93 6.17 4.05
C ASN A 130 5.79 7.71 4.12
N GLU A 131 5.13 8.32 3.14
CA GLU A 131 4.91 9.77 3.12
C GLU A 131 3.93 10.22 4.22
N ALA A 132 2.90 9.42 4.51
CA ALA A 132 2.02 9.71 5.64
C ALA A 132 2.71 9.53 7.00
N GLU A 133 3.60 8.55 7.14
CA GLU A 133 4.42 8.41 8.35
C GLU A 133 5.41 9.60 8.50
N ASN A 134 6.01 10.05 7.41
CA ASN A 134 6.88 11.22 7.39
C ASN A 134 6.13 12.48 7.84
N LEU A 135 4.86 12.63 7.44
CA LEU A 135 3.97 13.70 7.90
C LEU A 135 3.83 13.70 9.43
N GLU A 136 3.57 12.53 10.02
CA GLU A 136 3.41 12.36 11.46
C GLU A 136 4.74 12.62 12.20
N GLN A 137 5.86 12.17 11.65
CA GLN A 137 7.20 12.43 12.20
C GLN A 137 7.56 13.93 12.17
N SER A 138 7.27 14.63 11.07
CA SER A 138 7.46 16.09 10.96
C SER A 138 6.62 16.84 12.00
N ARG A 139 5.37 16.42 12.25
CA ARG A 139 4.54 16.97 13.32
C ARG A 139 5.16 16.72 14.71
N MET A 140 5.63 15.50 14.98
CA MET A 140 6.26 15.18 16.27
C MET A 140 7.52 16.03 16.51
N LYS A 141 8.34 16.25 15.48
CA LYS A 141 9.48 17.17 15.54
C LYS A 141 9.06 18.60 15.87
N LEU A 142 7.96 19.08 15.28
CA LEU A 142 7.38 20.39 15.59
C LEU A 142 6.96 20.48 17.06
N VAL A 143 6.25 19.48 17.59
CA VAL A 143 5.86 19.42 19.02
C VAL A 143 7.09 19.44 19.92
N THR A 144 8.11 18.63 19.60
CA THR A 144 9.35 18.58 20.40
C THR A 144 10.05 19.94 20.39
N LYS A 145 10.20 20.58 19.23
CA LYS A 145 10.83 21.91 19.16
C LYS A 145 10.02 22.97 19.90
N LEU A 146 8.70 23.00 19.74
CA LEU A 146 7.81 23.91 20.48
C LEU A 146 7.93 23.73 22.00
N SER A 147 8.04 22.48 22.47
CA SER A 147 8.23 22.18 23.89
C SER A 147 9.60 22.57 24.43
N GLN A 148 10.61 22.69 23.56
CA GLN A 148 11.99 23.04 23.92
C GLN A 148 12.26 24.55 23.91
N ILE A 149 11.32 25.36 23.41
CA ILE A 149 11.44 26.82 23.49
C ILE A 149 11.44 27.19 24.97
N LYS A 150 12.60 27.59 25.49
CA LYS A 150 12.72 28.11 26.84
C LYS A 150 11.85 29.36 26.96
N ILE A 151 10.77 29.23 27.74
CA ILE A 151 9.83 30.32 28.11
C ILE A 151 10.55 31.49 28.83
N HIS A 152 11.83 31.33 29.17
CA HIS A 152 12.58 32.18 30.09
C HIS A 152 12.89 33.62 29.61
N GLY A 153 12.40 34.04 28.44
CA GLY A 153 12.51 35.43 27.95
C GLY A 153 11.26 35.95 27.23
N LEU A 154 10.15 35.21 27.29
CA LEU A 154 8.89 35.57 26.65
C LEU A 154 7.97 36.27 27.66
N ASN A 155 7.21 37.26 27.22
CA ASN A 155 6.18 37.89 28.05
C ASN A 155 5.11 36.85 28.46
N ASP A 156 4.42 37.07 29.58
CA ASP A 156 3.41 36.14 30.12
C ASP A 156 2.23 35.89 29.14
N VAL A 157 2.02 36.79 28.19
CA VAL A 157 1.05 36.65 27.09
C VAL A 157 1.60 35.76 25.97
N GLU A 158 2.88 35.91 25.63
CA GLU A 158 3.54 35.14 24.57
C GLU A 158 3.78 33.69 25.01
N SER A 159 4.12 33.48 26.28
CA SER A 159 4.25 32.13 26.87
C SER A 159 2.92 31.38 26.80
N LYS A 160 1.80 32.03 27.14
CA LYS A 160 0.45 31.46 27.02
C LYS A 160 0.09 31.14 25.57
N LYS A 161 0.47 32.00 24.59
CA LYS A 161 0.26 31.72 23.16
C LYS A 161 1.05 30.52 22.69
N VAL A 162 2.33 30.39 23.07
CA VAL A 162 3.16 29.22 22.73
C VAL A 162 2.61 27.94 23.36
N VAL A 163 2.14 27.98 24.61
CA VAL A 163 1.48 26.84 25.25
C VAL A 163 0.17 26.48 24.53
N CYS A 164 -0.64 27.47 24.15
CA CYS A 164 -1.88 27.25 23.39
C CYS A 164 -1.59 26.61 22.02
N LEU A 165 -0.59 27.11 21.29
CA LEU A 165 -0.15 26.55 20.01
C LEU A 165 0.37 25.12 20.19
N THR A 166 1.19 24.87 21.21
CA THR A 166 1.70 23.53 21.52
C THR A 166 0.56 22.57 21.82
N GLN A 167 -0.41 22.99 22.64
CA GLN A 167 -1.60 22.21 22.94
C GLN A 167 -2.44 21.94 21.69
N LYS A 168 -2.57 22.93 20.80
CA LYS A 168 -3.29 22.80 19.53
C LYS A 168 -2.60 21.79 18.60
N VAL A 169 -1.27 21.84 18.47
CA VAL A 169 -0.48 20.90 17.65
C VAL A 169 -0.55 19.48 18.22
N ILE A 170 -0.56 19.32 19.54
CA ILE A 170 -0.71 18.03 20.21
C ILE A 170 -2.11 17.45 19.96
N ASN A 171 -3.15 18.26 20.16
CA ASN A 171 -4.55 17.84 20.06
C ASN A 171 -4.99 17.60 18.61
N CYS A 172 -4.50 18.41 17.66
CA CYS A 172 -4.76 18.22 16.23
C CYS A 172 -3.81 17.16 15.67
N LYS A 173 -4.25 15.90 15.73
CA LYS A 173 -3.61 14.81 14.99
C LYS A 173 -3.85 15.00 13.50
N LEU A 174 -2.81 15.47 12.81
CA LEU A 174 -2.76 15.55 11.36
C LEU A 174 -2.56 14.14 10.82
N LEU A 175 -3.66 13.40 10.75
CA LEU A 175 -3.73 12.06 10.22
C LEU A 175 -4.46 12.11 8.90
N ILE A 176 -3.90 11.47 7.88
CA ILE A 176 -4.64 11.16 6.66
C ILE A 176 -5.56 9.99 7.01
N SER A 177 -6.77 10.32 7.43
CA SER A 177 -7.79 9.38 7.88
C SER A 177 -8.99 9.50 6.95
N PRO A 178 -9.04 8.75 5.84
CA PRO A 178 -10.18 8.77 4.95
C PRO A 178 -11.43 8.28 5.68
N GLY A 179 -12.33 9.21 6.01
CA GLY A 179 -13.64 8.93 6.61
C GLY A 179 -13.61 8.15 7.94
N ASN A 180 -12.51 8.24 8.72
CA ASN A 180 -12.28 7.45 9.94
C ASN A 180 -12.25 5.93 9.74
N PHE A 181 -12.19 5.43 8.51
CA PHE A 181 -12.15 3.99 8.24
C PHE A 181 -10.80 3.37 8.58
N PHE A 182 -9.71 4.08 8.26
CA PHE A 182 -8.35 3.68 8.60
C PHE A 182 -7.45 4.90 8.67
N THR A 183 -6.34 4.79 9.40
CA THR A 183 -5.26 5.78 9.35
C THR A 183 -4.21 5.27 8.37
N LEU A 184 -3.90 6.08 7.35
CA LEU A 184 -2.86 5.73 6.40
C LEU A 184 -1.50 5.84 7.10
N ASN A 185 -0.90 4.72 7.44
CA ASN A 185 0.45 4.64 7.98
C ASN A 185 1.19 3.44 7.36
N ARG A 186 2.51 3.39 7.53
CA ARG A 186 3.33 2.28 7.04
C ARG A 186 2.87 0.93 7.58
N SER A 187 2.43 0.87 8.83
CA SER A 187 1.90 -0.36 9.46
C SER A 187 0.65 -0.89 8.75
N PHE A 188 -0.25 -0.01 8.31
CA PHE A 188 -1.45 -0.36 7.55
C PHE A 188 -1.08 -0.93 6.18
N VAL A 189 -0.11 -0.33 5.50
CA VAL A 189 0.39 -0.87 4.22
C VAL A 189 1.05 -2.24 4.41
N LEU A 190 1.83 -2.43 5.46
CA LEU A 190 2.41 -3.73 5.79
C LEU A 190 1.34 -4.77 6.14
N SER A 191 0.27 -4.36 6.81
CA SER A 191 -0.89 -5.21 7.08
C SER A 191 -1.57 -5.66 5.78
N ILE A 192 -1.79 -4.74 4.84
CA ILE A 192 -2.31 -5.07 3.50
C ILE A 192 -1.38 -6.07 2.80
N LEU A 193 -0.07 -5.84 2.83
CA LEU A 193 0.90 -6.76 2.21
C LEU A 193 0.87 -8.15 2.84
N SER A 194 0.74 -8.23 4.16
CA SER A 194 0.59 -9.51 4.86
C SER A 194 -0.67 -10.25 4.41
N VAL A 195 -1.81 -9.56 4.30
CA VAL A 195 -3.07 -10.16 3.84
C VAL A 195 -2.95 -10.61 2.39
N LEU A 196 -2.36 -9.79 1.52
CA LEU A 196 -2.11 -10.13 0.12
C LEU A 196 -1.27 -11.41 0.00
N MET A 197 -0.16 -11.51 0.73
CA MET A 197 0.68 -12.70 0.72
C MET A 197 -0.07 -13.95 1.19
N THR A 198 -0.86 -13.84 2.26
CA THR A 198 -1.69 -14.95 2.75
C THR A 198 -2.70 -15.40 1.70
N VAL A 199 -3.42 -14.46 1.07
CA VAL A 199 -4.39 -14.77 0.00
C VAL A 199 -3.70 -15.45 -1.17
N LEU A 200 -2.51 -14.99 -1.58
CA LEU A 200 -1.75 -15.60 -2.66
C LEU A 200 -1.33 -17.04 -2.34
N ILE A 201 -0.86 -17.29 -1.11
CA ILE A 201 -0.51 -18.63 -0.64
C ILE A 201 -1.74 -19.55 -0.67
N VAL A 202 -2.88 -19.07 -0.16
CA VAL A 202 -4.14 -19.84 -0.14
C VAL A 202 -4.62 -20.16 -1.56
N MET A 203 -4.54 -19.19 -2.47
CA MET A 203 -4.91 -19.39 -3.88
C MET A 203 -3.98 -20.39 -4.59
N ALA A 204 -2.68 -20.38 -4.27
CA ALA A 204 -1.74 -21.38 -4.77
C ALA A 204 -2.09 -22.78 -4.24
N GLN A 205 -2.36 -22.90 -2.93
CA GLN A 205 -2.70 -24.17 -2.29
C GLN A 205 -4.00 -24.78 -2.82
N PHE A 206 -5.07 -24.00 -2.95
CA PHE A 206 -6.34 -24.50 -3.51
C PHE A 206 -6.15 -25.01 -4.93
N ARG A 207 -5.34 -24.31 -5.72
CA ARG A 207 -5.10 -24.71 -7.11
C ARG A 207 -4.24 -25.96 -7.23
N ASP A 208 -3.21 -26.12 -6.40
CA ASP A 208 -2.41 -27.35 -6.35
C ASP A 208 -3.29 -28.55 -5.94
N SER A 209 -4.24 -28.34 -5.01
CA SER A 209 -5.22 -29.37 -4.65
C SER A 209 -6.16 -29.74 -5.80
N ASP A 210 -6.58 -28.78 -6.63
CA ASP A 210 -7.40 -29.04 -7.81
C ASP A 210 -6.63 -29.79 -8.90
N GLU A 211 -5.35 -29.47 -9.11
CA GLU A 211 -4.48 -30.19 -10.06
C GLU A 211 -4.27 -31.66 -9.63
N LEU A 212 -4.06 -31.91 -8.33
CA LEU A 212 -3.92 -33.26 -7.77
C LEU A 212 -5.22 -34.08 -7.85
N ASN A 213 -6.38 -33.45 -7.63
CA ASN A 213 -7.69 -34.12 -7.74
C ASN A 213 -8.15 -34.32 -9.19
N GLY A 214 -7.78 -33.42 -10.11
CA GLY A 214 -8.08 -33.53 -11.54
C GLY A 214 -7.25 -34.59 -12.27
N GLY A 215 -6.00 -34.80 -11.84
CA GLY A 215 -5.11 -35.83 -12.39
C GLY A 215 -5.51 -37.28 -12.07
N ASN A 216 -6.39 -37.48 -11.08
CA ASN A 216 -6.85 -38.82 -10.68
C ASN A 216 -8.13 -39.28 -11.42
N LYS A 217 -8.65 -38.51 -12.37
CA LYS A 217 -9.64 -38.99 -13.36
C LYS A 217 -8.93 -39.67 -14.54
N ARG A 218 -8.12 -40.70 -14.27
CA ARG A 218 -7.88 -41.73 -15.29
C ARG A 218 -9.12 -42.61 -15.32
N ILE A 219 -9.80 -42.62 -16.45
CA ILE A 219 -10.93 -43.49 -16.77
C ILE A 219 -10.53 -44.95 -16.42
N PRO A 220 -11.21 -45.64 -15.49
CA PRO A 220 -10.99 -47.06 -15.30
C PRO A 220 -11.80 -47.79 -16.37
N GLY A 221 -11.17 -48.10 -17.50
CA GLY A 221 -11.85 -48.83 -18.56
C GLY A 221 -11.15 -48.74 -19.89
N ASP A 222 -9.94 -49.28 -20.00
CA ASP A 222 -9.55 -49.98 -21.22
C ASP A 222 -8.59 -51.13 -20.85
N TRP A 223 -9.17 -52.30 -20.63
CA TRP A 223 -8.45 -53.56 -20.55
C TRP A 223 -8.25 -54.07 -21.97
N SER A 224 -7.05 -53.90 -22.53
CA SER A 224 -6.62 -54.67 -23.69
C SER A 224 -5.10 -54.84 -23.68
N GLY A 225 -4.70 -56.04 -23.24
CA GLY A 225 -3.46 -56.78 -23.52
C GLY A 225 -2.24 -56.03 -24.07
N ASN A 226 -1.14 -56.11 -23.33
CA ASN A 226 -0.07 -57.01 -23.75
C ASN A 226 0.91 -57.27 -22.60
N ASP A 227 1.25 -58.55 -22.48
CA ASP A 227 2.27 -59.11 -21.63
C ASP A 227 3.62 -58.41 -21.80
N GLU A 228 4.22 -57.95 -20.70
CA GLU A 228 5.67 -58.00 -20.56
C GLU A 228 6.04 -58.25 -19.09
N MET A 229 6.32 -59.51 -18.84
CA MET A 229 6.84 -60.09 -17.62
C MET A 229 8.21 -59.49 -17.30
N ARG A 230 8.29 -58.56 -16.35
CA ARG A 230 9.55 -58.19 -15.69
C ARG A 230 9.65 -58.90 -14.36
N THR A 231 10.55 -59.87 -14.34
CA THR A 231 11.08 -60.58 -13.18
C THR A 231 11.62 -59.62 -12.12
N CYS A 232 11.10 -59.75 -10.91
CA CYS A 232 11.65 -59.11 -9.71
C CYS A 232 12.83 -59.93 -9.20
N ASP A 233 14.05 -59.51 -9.54
CA ASP A 233 15.28 -59.95 -8.87
C ASP A 233 15.72 -58.86 -7.89
N CYS A 234 15.39 -59.01 -6.61
CA CYS A 234 16.09 -58.36 -5.49
C CYS A 234 15.79 -59.10 -4.18
N CYS A 235 16.29 -60.33 -4.08
CA CYS A 235 16.50 -61.01 -2.80
C CYS A 235 17.88 -61.68 -2.85
N ASN A 236 18.91 -61.00 -2.35
CA ASN A 236 19.92 -61.65 -1.51
C ASN A 236 20.87 -60.63 -0.88
N SER A 237 20.75 -60.44 0.42
CA SER A 237 21.90 -60.36 1.33
C SER A 237 21.43 -60.75 2.72
N THR A 238 21.49 -62.04 2.93
CA THR A 238 21.49 -62.79 4.18
C THR A 238 22.53 -62.23 5.15
N SER A 239 22.15 -62.01 6.41
CA SER A 239 22.72 -62.69 7.59
C SER A 239 22.60 -61.85 8.87
N LEU A 240 22.00 -62.48 9.89
CA LEU A 240 22.33 -62.44 11.33
C LEU A 240 21.07 -62.37 12.21
N LEU A 241 20.59 -63.55 12.65
CA LEU A 241 20.54 -63.94 14.07
C LEU A 241 19.92 -65.33 14.23
N GLN A 242 20.76 -66.36 14.16
CA GLN A 242 20.91 -67.37 15.23
C GLN A 242 22.21 -68.14 15.02
#